data_AF-A0A2V8ZCI2-F1
#
_entry.id   AF-A0A2V8ZCI2-F1
#
_cell.length_a   1.000
_cell.length_b   1.000
_cell.length_c   1.000
_cell.angle_alpha   90.00
_cell.angle_beta   90.00
_cell.angle_gamma   90.00
#
_symmetry.space_group_name_H-M   'P 1'
#
loop_
_entity.id
_entity.type
_entity.pdbx_description
1 polymer ?
#
loop_
_entity_poly.entity_id
_entity_poly.type
_entity_poly.pdbx_seq_one_letter_code
_entity_poly.pdbx_strand_id
1 'polypeptide(L)'
;MPKPEQPVNAETFAFWLRKDKLRQAFRREGHYLLRSNLREEDLARLWQHYVQLTEIEAVFRALKSDLAIRPIHHQKDSRIEAHIFVSFLAFCLYVTLRQRLRALAPGLTSRAVLEKMSAIQMVDVRVPTTDGRLLILPRYTQPEKDHQILLHELHLQLPAQPPPRILQQEIESVVEGANL
;
A
#
# COMPACT_ATOMS: atom_id res chain seq x y z
N MET A 1 22.32 26.46 35.17
CA MET A 1 21.92 25.07 35.48
C MET A 1 21.92 24.90 36.98
N PRO A 2 20.92 24.22 37.56
CA PRO A 2 20.91 23.88 38.98
C PRO A 2 22.08 22.96 39.33
N LYS A 3 22.54 23.02 40.58
CA LYS A 3 23.59 22.12 41.11
C LYS A 3 23.05 20.68 41.20
N PRO A 4 23.92 19.65 41.24
CA PRO A 4 23.52 18.23 41.18
C PRO A 4 22.48 17.77 42.20
N GLU A 5 22.30 18.52 43.31
CA GLU A 5 21.42 18.17 44.43
C GLU A 5 20.23 19.14 44.62
N GLN A 6 20.00 20.06 43.67
CA GLN A 6 18.86 20.99 43.74
C GLN A 6 17.65 20.48 42.94
N PRO A 7 16.43 20.52 43.51
CA PRO A 7 15.22 20.15 42.78
C PRO A 7 14.97 21.13 41.63
N VAL A 8 14.75 20.60 40.42
CA VAL A 8 14.48 21.40 39.23
C VAL A 8 13.09 22.03 39.35
N ASN A 9 13.03 23.33 39.62
CA ASN A 9 11.81 24.13 39.66
C ASN A 9 11.89 25.30 38.65
N ALA A 10 10.77 26.01 38.44
CA ALA A 10 10.68 27.11 37.48
C ALA A 10 11.67 28.27 37.77
N GLU A 11 12.12 28.40 39.02
CA GLU A 11 13.06 29.44 39.47
C GLU A 11 14.54 29.04 39.31
N THR A 12 14.84 27.73 39.33
CA THR A 12 16.21 27.20 39.20
C THR A 12 16.55 26.74 37.77
N PHE A 13 15.54 26.56 36.93
CA PHE A 13 15.71 26.20 35.52
C PHE A 13 15.92 27.45 34.65
N ALA A 14 17.18 27.84 34.47
CA ALA A 14 17.56 28.87 33.50
C ALA A 14 17.98 28.23 32.16
N PHE A 15 17.35 28.67 31.07
CA PHE A 15 17.74 28.32 29.70
C PHE A 15 18.16 29.58 28.95
N TRP A 16 19.14 29.43 28.07
CA TRP A 16 19.60 30.51 27.19
C TRP A 16 19.70 29.98 25.78
N LEU A 17 19.19 30.75 24.82
CA LEU A 17 19.31 30.42 23.41
C LEU A 17 20.78 30.54 22.99
N ARG A 18 21.40 29.43 22.59
CA ARG A 18 22.76 29.45 22.03
C ARG A 18 22.77 30.11 20.66
N LYS A 19 22.94 31.44 20.65
CA LYS A 19 22.93 32.29 19.44
C LYS A 19 23.94 31.85 18.39
N ASP A 20 25.05 31.23 18.78
CA ASP A 20 26.06 30.74 17.83
C ASP A 20 25.59 29.49 17.09
N LYS A 21 24.95 28.54 17.79
CA LYS A 21 24.32 27.37 17.16
C LYS A 21 23.13 27.78 16.29
N LEU A 22 22.36 28.77 16.73
CA LEU A 22 21.27 29.33 15.93
C LEU A 22 21.79 29.95 14.63
N ARG A 23 22.86 30.76 14.69
CA ARG A 23 23.49 31.34 13.50
C ARG A 23 24.07 30.28 12.56
N GLN A 24 24.65 29.21 13.09
CA GLN A 24 25.12 28.09 12.27
C GLN A 24 23.96 27.32 11.61
N ALA A 25 22.86 27.11 12.30
CA ALA A 25 21.66 26.48 11.74
C ALA A 25 21.07 27.34 10.60
N PHE A 26 20.88 28.64 10.82
CA PHE A 26 20.42 29.58 9.78
C PHE A 26 21.32 29.61 8.55
N ARG A 27 22.64 29.53 8.71
CA ARG A 27 23.58 29.48 7.56
C ARG A 27 23.56 28.14 6.81
N ARG A 28 23.05 27.08 7.44
CA ARG A 28 22.92 25.73 6.87
C ARG A 28 21.51 25.46 6.35
N GLU A 29 20.56 26.37 6.58
CA GLU A 29 19.25 26.30 5.94
C GLU A 29 19.47 26.47 4.44
N GLY A 30 19.34 25.37 3.70
CA GLY A 30 19.33 25.43 2.25
C GLY A 30 18.12 26.24 1.79
N HIS A 31 18.36 27.26 0.98
CA HIS A 31 17.28 27.94 0.28
C HIS A 31 16.81 27.05 -0.88
N TYR A 32 15.51 26.78 -0.92
CA TYR A 32 14.89 26.06 -2.03
C TYR A 32 14.45 27.07 -3.10
N LEU A 33 14.95 26.91 -4.33
CA LEU A 33 14.49 27.68 -5.48
C LEU A 33 13.62 26.78 -6.35
N LEU A 34 12.33 27.11 -6.45
CA LEU A 34 11.40 26.40 -7.33
C LEU A 34 11.38 27.07 -8.70
N ARG A 35 11.90 26.38 -9.72
CA ARG A 35 11.87 26.82 -11.12
C ARG A 35 10.75 26.08 -11.84
N SER A 36 9.83 26.82 -12.46
CA SER A 36 8.73 26.26 -13.25
C SER A 36 8.61 26.98 -14.59
N ASN A 37 8.08 26.28 -15.59
CA ASN A 37 7.64 26.85 -16.88
C ASN A 37 6.15 27.23 -16.87
N LEU A 38 5.43 26.96 -15.76
CA LEU A 38 4.06 27.39 -15.57
C LEU A 38 4.01 28.92 -15.51
N ARG A 39 3.09 29.52 -16.26
CA ARG A 39 2.83 30.97 -16.23
C ARG A 39 1.93 31.37 -15.06
N GLU A 40 1.86 30.56 -14.01
CA GLU A 40 1.07 30.85 -12.82
C GLU A 40 1.68 32.03 -12.07
N GLU A 41 0.89 33.09 -11.87
CA GLU A 41 1.30 34.30 -11.15
C GLU A 41 1.25 34.11 -9.63
N ASP A 42 0.49 33.13 -9.16
CA ASP A 42 0.32 32.84 -7.73
C ASP A 42 1.37 31.85 -7.21
N LEU A 43 2.38 32.40 -6.53
CA LEU A 43 3.45 31.65 -5.88
C LEU A 43 2.93 30.62 -4.85
N ALA A 44 1.77 30.86 -4.23
CA ALA A 44 1.20 29.94 -3.26
C ALA A 44 0.71 28.64 -3.93
N ARG A 45 0.12 28.74 -5.13
CA ARG A 45 -0.30 27.56 -5.91
C ARG A 45 0.89 26.78 -6.44
N LEU A 46 1.92 27.48 -6.91
CA LEU A 46 3.18 26.86 -7.34
C LEU A 46 3.80 26.03 -6.21
N TRP A 47 3.81 26.57 -4.99
CA TRP A 47 4.25 25.86 -3.80
C TRP A 47 3.36 24.65 -3.47
N GLN A 48 2.03 24.79 -3.56
CA GLN A 48 1.09 23.68 -3.35
C GLN A 48 1.34 22.53 -4.34
N HIS A 49 1.53 22.81 -5.63
CA HIS A 49 1.86 21.81 -6.64
C HIS A 49 3.20 21.10 -6.32
N TYR A 50 4.20 21.83 -5.82
CA TYR A 50 5.47 21.24 -5.40
C TYR A 50 5.30 20.32 -4.17
N VAL A 51 4.50 20.73 -3.18
CA VAL A 51 4.18 19.89 -2.02
C VAL A 51 3.43 18.63 -2.45
N GLN A 52 2.53 18.70 -3.43
CA GLN A 52 1.86 17.51 -3.98
C GLN A 52 2.85 16.48 -4.56
N LEU A 53 4.00 16.92 -5.09
CA LEU A 53 5.05 15.98 -5.52
C LEU A 53 5.57 15.14 -4.34
N THR A 54 5.78 15.75 -3.18
CA THR A 54 6.20 15.02 -1.98
C THR A 54 5.12 14.08 -1.46
N GLU A 55 3.83 14.44 -1.64
CA GLU A 55 2.72 13.53 -1.36
C GLU A 55 2.77 12.32 -2.29
N ILE A 56 3.00 12.52 -3.59
CA ILE A 56 3.17 11.44 -4.57
C ILE A 56 4.37 10.54 -4.21
N GLU A 57 5.49 11.10 -3.76
CA GLU A 57 6.63 10.29 -3.30
C GLU A 57 6.31 9.50 -2.03
N ALA A 58 5.63 10.10 -1.07
CA ALA A 58 5.17 9.41 0.14
C ALA A 58 4.21 8.28 -0.20
N VAL A 59 3.38 8.48 -1.22
CA VAL A 59 2.48 7.49 -1.79
C VAL A 59 3.24 6.34 -2.44
N PHE A 60 4.22 6.61 -3.30
CA PHE A 60 5.05 5.55 -3.88
C PHE A 60 5.85 4.79 -2.82
N ARG A 61 6.25 5.46 -1.75
CA ARG A 61 6.89 4.83 -0.59
C ARG A 61 5.92 3.91 0.14
N ALA A 62 4.70 4.37 0.42
CA ALA A 62 3.65 3.57 1.05
C ALA A 62 3.28 2.35 0.18
N LEU A 63 3.17 2.50 -1.14
CA LEU A 63 2.93 1.39 -2.06
C LEU A 63 4.03 0.32 -1.99
N LYS A 64 5.30 0.74 -1.95
CA LYS A 64 6.45 -0.16 -1.86
C LYS A 64 6.51 -0.87 -0.50
N SER A 65 6.14 -0.19 0.59
CA SER A 65 6.20 -0.75 1.94
C SER A 65 4.97 -1.59 2.30
N ASP A 66 3.77 -1.09 2.06
CA ASP A 66 2.51 -1.68 2.51
C ASP A 66 1.99 -2.74 1.54
N LEU A 67 2.18 -2.52 0.24
CA LEU A 67 1.77 -3.48 -0.78
C LEU A 67 2.87 -4.47 -1.16
N ALA A 68 4.06 -4.34 -0.54
CA ALA A 68 5.24 -5.19 -0.74
C ALA A 68 5.61 -5.43 -2.22
N ILE A 69 5.28 -4.47 -3.11
CA ILE A 69 5.71 -4.52 -4.51
C ILE A 69 7.23 -4.36 -4.51
N ARG A 70 7.97 -5.47 -4.68
CA ARG A 70 9.44 -5.43 -4.78
C ARG A 70 9.87 -4.42 -5.85
N PRO A 71 11.06 -3.81 -5.72
CA PRO A 71 11.64 -3.05 -6.82
C PRO A 71 11.81 -3.97 -8.04
N ILE A 72 10.99 -3.78 -9.06
CA ILE A 72 11.18 -4.45 -10.35
C ILE A 72 11.96 -3.47 -11.23
N HIS A 73 13.22 -3.78 -11.49
CA HIS A 73 14.06 -3.01 -12.40
C HIS A 73 13.63 -3.30 -13.84
N HIS A 74 12.71 -2.51 -14.35
CA HIS A 74 12.29 -2.57 -15.75
C HIS A 74 13.30 -1.84 -16.62
N GLN A 75 13.80 -2.51 -17.66
CA GLN A 75 14.77 -1.96 -18.61
C GLN A 75 14.14 -1.55 -19.95
N LYS A 76 12.86 -1.91 -20.17
CA LYS A 76 12.11 -1.60 -21.39
C LYS A 76 11.02 -0.59 -21.05
N ASP A 77 10.90 0.46 -21.85
CA ASP A 77 9.94 1.56 -21.67
C ASP A 77 8.51 1.05 -21.49
N SER A 78 8.07 0.11 -22.32
CA SER A 78 6.71 -0.47 -22.23
C SER A 78 6.42 -1.15 -20.89
N ARG A 79 7.42 -1.75 -20.24
CA ARG A 79 7.24 -2.36 -18.92
C ARG A 79 7.25 -1.32 -17.81
N ILE A 80 7.99 -0.22 -17.99
CA ILE A 80 7.97 0.92 -17.07
C ILE A 80 6.57 1.54 -17.07
N GLU A 81 6.01 1.82 -18.25
CA GLU A 81 4.67 2.39 -18.40
C GLU A 81 3.60 1.49 -17.76
N ALA A 82 3.60 0.19 -18.05
CA ALA A 82 2.66 -0.75 -17.46
C ALA A 82 2.78 -0.81 -15.93
N HIS A 83 4.00 -0.80 -15.39
CA HIS A 83 4.21 -0.81 -13.94
C HIS A 83 3.73 0.47 -13.25
N ILE A 84 4.01 1.63 -13.85
CA ILE A 84 3.51 2.92 -13.35
C ILE A 84 1.97 2.91 -13.34
N PHE A 85 1.36 2.44 -14.42
CA PHE A 85 -0.10 2.34 -14.54
C PHE A 85 -0.72 1.47 -13.45
N VAL A 86 -0.22 0.24 -13.28
CA VAL A 86 -0.73 -0.68 -12.24
C VAL A 86 -0.48 -0.13 -10.83
N SER A 87 0.68 0.49 -10.59
CA SER A 87 1.00 1.11 -9.30
C SER A 87 0.03 2.25 -8.99
N PHE A 88 -0.28 3.07 -10.00
CA PHE A 88 -1.25 4.16 -9.86
C PHE A 88 -2.66 3.62 -9.55
N LEU A 89 -3.11 2.58 -10.25
CA LEU A 89 -4.40 1.94 -9.94
C LEU A 89 -4.45 1.39 -8.52
N ALA A 90 -3.41 0.67 -8.09
CA ALA A 90 -3.32 0.15 -6.73
C ALA A 90 -3.38 1.28 -5.69
N PHE A 91 -2.75 2.41 -5.98
CA PHE A 91 -2.81 3.59 -5.13
C PHE A 91 -4.21 4.19 -5.04
N CYS A 92 -4.90 4.38 -6.17
CA CYS A 92 -6.27 4.88 -6.19
C CYS A 92 -7.19 4.02 -5.32
N LEU A 93 -7.04 2.68 -5.39
CA LEU A 93 -7.77 1.75 -4.55
C LEU A 93 -7.42 1.92 -3.06
N TYR A 94 -6.13 2.05 -2.73
CA TYR A 94 -5.66 2.24 -1.36
C TYR A 94 -6.20 3.55 -0.73
N VAL A 95 -6.17 4.66 -1.46
CA VAL A 95 -6.73 5.95 -0.99
C VAL A 95 -8.23 5.86 -0.83
N THR A 96 -8.93 5.24 -1.79
CA THR A 96 -10.38 5.05 -1.71
C THR A 96 -10.75 4.24 -0.47
N LEU A 97 -10.02 3.16 -0.20
CA LEU A 97 -10.19 2.36 1.02
C LEU A 97 -9.91 3.20 2.27
N ARG A 98 -8.82 4.00 2.29
CA ARG A 98 -8.49 4.88 3.41
C ARG A 98 -9.61 5.89 3.68
N GLN A 99 -10.15 6.49 2.63
CA GLN A 99 -11.22 7.48 2.76
C GLN A 99 -12.52 6.84 3.24
N ARG A 100 -12.85 5.64 2.76
CA ARG A 100 -13.99 4.85 3.27
C ARG A 100 -13.82 4.50 4.75
N LEU A 101 -12.63 4.05 5.15
CA LEU A 101 -12.33 3.72 6.54
C LEU A 101 -12.41 4.94 7.47
N ARG A 102 -12.00 6.12 7.02
CA ARG A 102 -12.17 7.36 7.81
C ARG A 102 -13.64 7.65 8.15
N ALA A 103 -14.56 7.32 7.25
CA ALA A 103 -15.98 7.54 7.46
C ALA A 103 -16.65 6.43 8.29
N LEU A 104 -16.25 5.17 8.08
CA LEU A 104 -16.93 3.99 8.62
C LEU A 104 -16.26 3.42 9.88
N ALA A 105 -14.92 3.50 9.99
CA ALA A 105 -14.14 2.91 11.07
C ALA A 105 -12.86 3.72 11.36
N PRO A 106 -12.96 4.86 12.07
CA PRO A 106 -11.86 5.83 12.22
C PRO A 106 -10.62 5.31 12.99
N GLY A 107 -10.69 4.12 13.60
CA GLY A 107 -9.58 3.45 14.27
C GLY A 107 -8.79 2.45 13.42
N LEU A 108 -9.25 2.12 12.20
CA LEU A 108 -8.63 1.11 11.35
C LEU A 108 -7.77 1.74 10.25
N THR A 109 -6.56 1.20 10.07
CA THR A 109 -5.68 1.58 8.95
C THR A 109 -5.97 0.71 7.73
N SER A 110 -5.84 1.27 6.54
CA SER A 110 -6.02 0.53 5.28
C SER A 110 -5.13 -0.70 5.21
N ARG A 111 -3.90 -0.60 5.74
CA ARG A 111 -2.96 -1.71 5.83
C ARG A 111 -3.49 -2.85 6.70
N ALA A 112 -3.94 -2.58 7.92
CA ALA A 112 -4.44 -3.62 8.82
C ALA A 112 -5.67 -4.34 8.22
N VAL A 113 -6.53 -3.60 7.53
CA VAL A 113 -7.68 -4.18 6.83
C VAL A 113 -7.23 -5.09 5.68
N LEU A 114 -6.29 -4.65 4.84
CA LEU A 114 -5.75 -5.47 3.75
C LEU A 114 -5.04 -6.72 4.29
N GLU A 115 -4.25 -6.59 5.35
CA GLU A 115 -3.58 -7.73 6.01
C GLU A 115 -4.59 -8.75 6.53
N LYS A 116 -5.67 -8.30 7.21
CA LYS A 116 -6.74 -9.19 7.66
C LYS A 116 -7.48 -9.85 6.49
N MET A 117 -7.89 -9.06 5.49
CA MET A 117 -8.62 -9.57 4.34
C MET A 117 -7.80 -10.52 3.46
N SER A 118 -6.46 -10.47 3.53
CA SER A 118 -5.56 -11.37 2.79
C SER A 118 -5.70 -12.86 3.19
N ALA A 119 -6.27 -13.14 4.37
CA ALA A 119 -6.61 -14.48 4.80
C ALA A 119 -7.78 -15.09 4.00
N ILE A 120 -8.61 -14.25 3.36
CA ILE A 120 -9.68 -14.72 2.47
C ILE A 120 -9.05 -15.04 1.11
N GLN A 121 -8.85 -16.33 0.86
CA GLN A 121 -8.19 -16.81 -0.36
C GLN A 121 -9.21 -17.44 -1.30
N MET A 122 -9.05 -17.19 -2.60
CA MET A 122 -9.75 -17.91 -3.65
C MET A 122 -8.93 -19.16 -4.02
N VAL A 123 -9.55 -20.33 -3.99
CA VAL A 123 -8.93 -21.63 -4.20
C VAL A 123 -9.72 -22.41 -5.24
N ASP A 124 -9.02 -23.03 -6.18
CA ASP A 124 -9.61 -23.98 -7.12
C ASP A 124 -9.50 -25.40 -6.56
N VAL A 125 -10.61 -25.96 -6.10
CA VAL A 125 -10.66 -27.36 -5.67
C VAL A 125 -10.83 -28.24 -6.90
N ARG A 126 -9.86 -29.12 -7.15
CA ARG A 126 -9.89 -30.09 -8.26
C ARG A 126 -10.20 -31.48 -7.71
N VAL A 127 -11.37 -32.02 -8.08
CA VAL A 127 -11.81 -33.35 -7.64
C VAL A 127 -11.83 -34.29 -8.85
N PRO A 128 -11.08 -35.41 -8.83
CA PRO A 128 -11.20 -36.42 -9.86
C PRO A 128 -12.54 -37.15 -9.73
N THR A 129 -13.25 -37.27 -10.85
CA THR A 129 -14.49 -38.06 -10.93
C THR A 129 -14.19 -39.50 -11.33
N THR A 130 -15.07 -40.43 -10.97
CA THR A 130 -14.96 -41.86 -11.32
C THR A 130 -14.86 -42.11 -12.82
N ASP A 131 -15.34 -41.17 -13.64
CA ASP A 131 -15.32 -41.21 -15.11
C ASP A 131 -14.04 -40.59 -15.74
N GLY A 132 -13.01 -40.27 -14.94
CA GLY A 132 -11.76 -39.67 -15.43
C GLY A 132 -11.85 -38.18 -15.79
N ARG A 133 -12.97 -37.51 -15.50
CA ARG A 133 -13.11 -36.05 -15.67
C ARG A 133 -12.65 -35.31 -14.41
N LEU A 134 -12.19 -34.07 -14.57
CA LEU A 134 -11.80 -33.19 -13.46
C LEU A 134 -12.92 -32.18 -13.17
N LEU A 135 -13.45 -32.24 -11.95
CA LEU A 135 -14.38 -31.23 -11.43
C LEU A 135 -13.56 -30.09 -10.82
N ILE A 136 -13.71 -28.87 -11.34
CA ILE A 136 -13.12 -27.65 -10.79
C ILE A 136 -14.20 -26.89 -10.03
N LEU A 137 -13.95 -26.65 -8.74
CA LEU A 137 -14.79 -25.83 -7.87
C LEU A 137 -13.98 -24.64 -7.35
N PRO A 138 -14.11 -23.44 -7.95
CA PRO A 138 -13.54 -22.23 -7.40
C PRO A 138 -14.32 -21.84 -6.14
N ARG A 139 -13.65 -21.79 -5.00
CA ARG A 139 -14.22 -21.51 -3.67
C ARG A 139 -13.34 -20.52 -2.94
N TYR A 140 -13.96 -19.61 -2.19
CA TYR A 140 -13.22 -18.78 -1.23
C TYR A 140 -13.22 -19.45 0.15
N THR A 141 -12.20 -19.17 0.96
CA THR A 141 -12.12 -19.62 2.36
C THR A 141 -13.19 -18.95 3.22
N GLN A 142 -13.83 -19.70 4.12
CA GLN A 142 -14.89 -19.13 4.96
C GLN A 142 -14.34 -17.99 5.82
N PRO A 143 -14.97 -16.79 5.77
CA PRO A 143 -14.50 -15.66 6.56
C PRO A 143 -14.73 -15.92 8.06
N GLU A 144 -13.66 -15.86 8.84
CA GLU A 144 -13.73 -15.83 10.32
C GLU A 144 -14.55 -14.63 10.84
N LYS A 145 -14.88 -14.64 12.14
CA LYS A 145 -15.71 -13.59 12.77
C LYS A 145 -15.15 -12.18 12.56
N ASP A 146 -13.84 -12.00 12.69
CA ASP A 146 -13.16 -10.72 12.45
C ASP A 146 -13.41 -10.20 11.02
N HIS A 147 -13.34 -11.08 10.03
CA HIS A 147 -13.59 -10.73 8.63
C HIS A 147 -15.04 -10.36 8.39
N GLN A 148 -15.98 -11.06 9.03
CA GLN A 148 -17.41 -10.75 8.92
C GLN A 148 -17.73 -9.37 9.50
N ILE A 149 -17.11 -9.01 10.63
CA ILE A 149 -17.23 -7.67 11.21
C ILE A 149 -16.70 -6.62 10.22
N LEU A 150 -15.50 -6.83 9.67
CA LEU A 150 -14.92 -5.90 8.68
C LEU A 150 -15.78 -5.77 7.43
N LEU A 151 -16.32 -6.87 6.90
CA LEU A 151 -17.23 -6.86 5.75
C LEU A 151 -18.52 -6.09 6.05
N HIS A 152 -19.06 -6.26 7.26
CA HIS A 152 -20.24 -5.53 7.72
C HIS A 152 -19.98 -4.02 7.82
N GLU A 153 -18.92 -3.62 8.53
CA GLU A 153 -18.53 -2.21 8.72
C GLU A 153 -18.20 -1.52 7.39
N LEU A 154 -17.62 -2.25 6.44
CA LEU A 154 -17.29 -1.71 5.11
C LEU A 154 -18.46 -1.78 4.11
N HIS A 155 -19.60 -2.36 4.51
CA HIS A 155 -20.73 -2.66 3.64
C HIS A 155 -20.33 -3.42 2.36
N LEU A 156 -19.44 -4.41 2.52
CA LEU A 156 -18.95 -5.24 1.44
C LEU A 156 -19.55 -6.64 1.52
N GLN A 157 -19.99 -7.15 0.36
CA GLN A 157 -20.41 -8.53 0.20
C GLN A 157 -19.37 -9.28 -0.64
N LEU A 158 -19.04 -10.51 -0.23
CA LEU A 158 -18.18 -11.38 -1.02
C LEU A 158 -18.88 -11.71 -2.35
N PRO A 159 -18.12 -11.84 -3.45
CA PRO A 159 -18.69 -12.17 -4.75
C PRO A 159 -19.36 -13.55 -4.71
N ALA A 160 -20.42 -13.71 -5.50
CA ALA A 160 -21.09 -15.00 -5.65
C ALA A 160 -20.10 -16.05 -6.17
N GLN A 161 -20.12 -17.25 -5.57
CA GLN A 161 -19.24 -18.32 -5.98
C GLN A 161 -19.66 -18.84 -7.37
N PRO A 162 -18.71 -18.97 -8.32
CA PRO A 162 -19.03 -19.47 -9.64
C PRO A 162 -19.49 -20.94 -9.57
N PRO A 163 -20.35 -21.37 -10.51
CA PRO A 163 -20.79 -22.75 -10.58
C PRO A 163 -19.60 -23.68 -10.88
N PRO A 164 -19.65 -24.92 -10.38
CA PRO A 164 -18.60 -25.91 -10.66
C PRO A 164 -18.53 -26.21 -12.16
N ARG A 165 -17.32 -26.42 -12.67
CA ARG A 165 -17.06 -26.73 -14.08
C ARG A 165 -16.43 -28.11 -14.19
N ILE A 166 -16.79 -28.85 -15.23
CA ILE A 166 -16.19 -30.15 -15.54
C ILE A 166 -15.26 -29.96 -16.73
N LEU A 167 -13.99 -30.31 -16.57
CA LEU A 167 -13.05 -30.45 -17.68
C LEU A 167 -12.85 -31.93 -17.97
N GLN A 168 -12.93 -32.28 -19.25
CA GLN A 168 -12.45 -33.57 -19.72
C GLN A 168 -10.92 -33.48 -19.79
N GLN A 169 -10.20 -34.45 -19.25
CA GLN A 169 -8.76 -34.52 -19.47
C GLN A 169 -8.53 -34.73 -20.97
N GLU A 170 -7.98 -33.73 -21.67
CA GLU A 170 -7.17 -34.05 -22.83
C GLU A 170 -5.93 -34.75 -22.28
N ILE A 171 -5.76 -36.00 -22.69
CA ILE A 171 -4.58 -36.79 -22.38
C ILE A 171 -3.43 -36.10 -23.13
N GLU A 172 -2.73 -35.17 -22.47
CA GLU A 172 -1.36 -34.83 -22.88
C GLU A 172 -0.53 -36.08 -22.59
N SER A 173 -0.40 -36.92 -23.61
CA SER A 173 0.61 -37.97 -23.68
C SER A 173 1.98 -37.29 -23.64
N VAL A 174 2.52 -37.08 -22.44
CA VAL A 174 3.95 -36.93 -22.25
C VAL A 174 4.55 -38.29 -22.60
N VAL A 175 4.90 -38.43 -23.88
CA VAL A 175 5.66 -39.56 -24.41
C VAL A 175 6.96 -39.64 -23.60
N GLU A 176 7.11 -40.75 -22.89
CA GLU A 176 8.38 -41.26 -22.42
C GLU A 176 9.40 -41.21 -23.56
N GLY A 177 10.37 -40.31 -23.42
CA GLY A 177 11.60 -40.29 -24.19
C GLY A 177 12.79 -40.48 -23.26
N ALA A 178 12.81 -41.58 -22.50
CA ALA A 178 14.07 -42.14 -22.05
C ALA A 178 14.76 -42.75 -23.29
N ASN A 179 15.85 -42.12 -23.76
CA ASN A 179 16.93 -42.80 -24.46
C ASN A 179 18.18 -41.89 -24.53
N LEU A 180 19.20 -42.33 -23.76
CA LEU A 180 20.64 -42.05 -23.83
C LEU A 180 21.15 -40.67 -23.38
#